data_AF-A0A7W1KB03-F1
#
_entry.id   AF-A0A7W1KB03-F1
#
_cell.length_a   1.000
_cell.length_b   1.000
_cell.length_c   1.000
_cell.angle_alpha   90.00
_cell.angle_beta   90.00
_cell.angle_gamma   90.00
#
_symmetry.space_group_name_H-M   'P 1'
#
loop_
_entity.id
_entity.type
_entity.pdbx_description
1 polymer ?
#
loop_
_entity_poly.entity_id
_entity_poly.type
_entity_poly.pdbx_seq_one_letter_code
_entity_poly.pdbx_strand_id
1 'polypeptide(L)'
;MDEPLNTTTPSFDALYRDCARDLYAYVRTLLGDDACAEDVTALAFERAYRRRTTFDPDRGSQRGWLFGIARNAALDELRRRKRSAPLIGELPDELTAAPEEEADLAERRST
;
A
#
# COMPACT_ATOMS: atom_id res chain seq x y z
N MET A 1 -40.80 -16.46 0.56
CA MET A 1 -40.30 -15.08 0.69
C MET A 1 -38.89 -15.20 1.22
N ASP A 2 -37.94 -15.54 0.35
CA ASP A 2 -36.51 -15.53 0.68
C ASP A 2 -35.83 -14.73 -0.43
N GLU A 3 -35.51 -13.49 -0.11
CA GLU A 3 -34.70 -12.61 -0.93
C GLU A 3 -33.25 -13.09 -0.85
N PRO A 4 -32.60 -13.50 -1.94
CA PRO A 4 -31.19 -13.85 -1.88
C PRO A 4 -30.41 -12.58 -1.58
N LEU A 5 -29.87 -12.49 -0.35
CA LEU A 5 -28.91 -11.47 0.05
C LEU A 5 -27.79 -11.49 -0.99
N ASN A 6 -27.77 -10.48 -1.86
CA ASN A 6 -26.81 -10.33 -2.93
C ASN A 6 -25.43 -10.05 -2.31
N THR A 7 -24.73 -11.09 -1.85
CA THR A 7 -23.36 -11.03 -1.34
C THR A 7 -22.37 -10.89 -2.51
N THR A 8 -22.55 -9.85 -3.32
CA THR A 8 -21.67 -9.55 -4.44
C THR A 8 -20.74 -8.39 -4.06
N THR A 9 -19.87 -8.59 -3.06
CA THR A 9 -18.65 -7.77 -2.95
C THR A 9 -17.37 -8.59 -3.23
N PRO A 10 -17.26 -9.31 -4.37
CA PRO A 10 -16.15 -10.20 -4.66
C PRO A 10 -14.85 -9.49 -5.09
N SER A 11 -14.86 -8.19 -5.42
CA SER A 11 -13.65 -7.54 -5.96
C SER A 11 -12.61 -7.22 -4.89
N PHE A 12 -12.99 -6.56 -3.79
CA PHE A 12 -12.02 -6.18 -2.76
C PHE A 12 -11.62 -7.35 -1.86
N ASP A 13 -12.54 -8.25 -1.59
CA ASP A 13 -12.29 -9.45 -0.79
C ASP A 13 -11.28 -10.40 -1.47
N ALA A 14 -11.37 -10.56 -2.79
CA ALA A 14 -10.34 -11.26 -3.57
C ALA A 14 -8.99 -10.54 -3.50
N LEU A 15 -8.96 -9.22 -3.71
CA LEU A 15 -7.73 -8.42 -3.58
C LEU A 15 -7.07 -8.60 -2.20
N TYR A 16 -7.85 -8.58 -1.12
CA TYR A 16 -7.35 -8.79 0.23
C TYR A 16 -6.74 -10.19 0.39
N ARG A 17 -7.47 -11.25 0.01
CA ARG A 17 -6.96 -12.63 0.09
C ARG A 17 -5.66 -12.83 -0.68
N ASP A 18 -5.58 -12.26 -1.89
CA ASP A 18 -4.43 -12.45 -2.78
C ASP A 18 -3.22 -11.61 -2.38
N CYS A 19 -3.44 -10.47 -1.72
CA CYS A 19 -2.37 -9.51 -1.44
C CYS A 19 -1.97 -9.43 0.03
N ALA A 20 -2.76 -9.89 1.00
CA ALA A 20 -2.51 -9.65 2.42
C ALA A 20 -1.12 -10.09 2.87
N ARG A 21 -0.72 -11.32 2.51
CA ARG A 21 0.58 -11.87 2.89
C ARG A 21 1.74 -11.12 2.23
N ASP A 22 1.63 -10.84 0.94
CA ASP A 22 2.69 -10.17 0.18
C ASP A 22 2.84 -8.70 0.58
N LEU A 23 1.73 -8.02 0.84
CA LEU A 23 1.72 -6.63 1.30
C LEU A 23 2.37 -6.52 2.67
N TYR A 24 2.04 -7.44 3.59
CA TYR A 24 2.70 -7.53 4.89
C TYR A 24 4.20 -7.76 4.74
N ALA A 25 4.62 -8.75 3.94
CA ALA A 25 6.04 -9.03 3.72
C ALA A 25 6.76 -7.80 3.16
N TYR A 26 6.17 -7.13 2.16
CA TYR A 26 6.70 -5.91 1.58
C TYR A 26 6.87 -4.79 2.63
N VAL A 27 5.81 -4.47 3.39
CA VAL A 27 5.86 -3.43 4.42
C VAL A 27 6.86 -3.79 5.52
N ARG A 28 6.95 -5.06 5.91
CA ARG A 28 7.94 -5.57 6.87
C ARG A 28 9.37 -5.32 6.39
N THR A 29 9.66 -5.55 5.10
CA THR A 29 10.99 -5.23 4.55
C THR A 29 11.33 -3.74 4.60
N LEU A 30 10.34 -2.86 4.48
CA LEU A 30 10.53 -1.40 4.56
C LEU A 30 10.71 -0.90 6.00
N LEU A 31 9.94 -1.45 6.95
CA LEU A 31 9.88 -0.94 8.32
C LEU A 31 10.86 -1.61 9.27
N GLY A 32 11.29 -2.84 8.97
CA GLY A 32 12.16 -3.64 9.83
C GLY A 32 11.58 -3.95 11.21
N ASP A 33 10.27 -3.77 11.40
CA ASP A 33 9.57 -3.93 12.67
C ASP A 33 8.20 -4.58 12.43
N ASP A 34 7.93 -5.65 13.19
CA ASP A 34 6.78 -6.53 12.95
C ASP A 34 5.47 -5.86 13.33
N ALA A 35 5.43 -5.23 14.51
CA ALA A 35 4.23 -4.59 15.03
C ALA A 35 3.76 -3.47 14.11
N CYS A 36 4.65 -2.59 13.69
CA CYS A 36 4.28 -1.53 12.78
C CYS A 36 3.99 -2.05 11.37
N ALA A 37 4.60 -3.16 10.93
CA ALA A 37 4.28 -3.74 9.64
C ALA A 37 2.84 -4.26 9.61
N GLU A 38 2.36 -4.86 10.71
CA GLU A 38 0.95 -5.24 10.87
C GLU A 38 0.04 -4.00 10.82
N ASP A 39 0.35 -2.97 11.61
CA ASP A 39 -0.42 -1.73 11.66
C ASP A 39 -0.50 -1.03 10.30
N VAL A 40 0.64 -0.86 9.63
CA VAL A 40 0.70 -0.19 8.32
C VAL A 40 0.00 -1.01 7.24
N THR A 41 0.08 -2.34 7.30
CA THR A 41 -0.65 -3.22 6.38
C THR A 41 -2.16 -3.08 6.57
N ALA A 42 -2.64 -3.10 7.81
CA ALA A 42 -4.05 -2.89 8.13
C ALA A 42 -4.53 -1.51 7.66
N LEU A 43 -3.75 -0.46 7.94
CA LEU A 43 -4.03 0.91 7.50
C LEU A 43 -4.06 1.03 5.97
N ALA A 44 -3.18 0.32 5.25
CA ALA A 44 -3.17 0.33 3.80
C ALA A 44 -4.46 -0.27 3.22
N PHE A 45 -4.91 -1.42 3.74
CA PHE A 45 -6.18 -2.01 3.34
C PHE A 45 -7.39 -1.16 3.72
N GLU A 46 -7.39 -0.53 4.90
CA GLU A 46 -8.45 0.41 5.29
C GLU A 46 -8.54 1.59 4.30
N ARG A 47 -7.39 2.21 3.99
CA ARG A 47 -7.31 3.32 3.02
C ARG A 47 -7.76 2.87 1.63
N ALA A 48 -7.33 1.69 1.19
CA ALA A 48 -7.75 1.11 -0.08
C ALA A 48 -9.26 0.86 -0.10
N TYR A 49 -9.84 0.28 0.94
CA TYR A 49 -11.28 0.03 1.01
C TYR A 49 -12.09 1.33 0.93
N ARG A 50 -11.65 2.39 1.64
CA ARG A 50 -12.30 3.71 1.60
C ARG A 50 -12.20 4.37 0.23
N ARG A 51 -11.09 4.16 -0.49
CA ARG A 51 -10.82 4.76 -1.80
C ARG A 51 -11.13 3.84 -2.98
N ARG A 52 -11.74 2.67 -2.76
CA ARG A 52 -11.97 1.66 -3.81
C ARG A 52 -12.72 2.19 -5.04
N THR A 53 -13.57 3.20 -4.87
CA THR A 53 -14.32 3.84 -5.96
C THR A 53 -13.49 4.81 -6.80
N THR A 54 -12.29 5.15 -6.36
CA THR A 54 -11.35 6.01 -7.10
C THR A 54 -10.31 5.20 -7.87
N PHE A 55 -10.37 3.87 -7.80
CA PHE A 55 -9.50 3.02 -8.60
C PHE A 55 -9.89 3.16 -10.07
N ASP A 56 -8.88 3.41 -10.91
CA ASP A 56 -9.01 3.57 -12.34
C ASP A 56 -8.16 2.48 -13.01
N PRO A 57 -8.77 1.48 -13.68
CA PRO A 57 -8.04 0.38 -14.32
C PRO A 57 -7.14 0.84 -15.46
N ASP A 58 -7.42 2.00 -16.07
CA ASP A 58 -6.60 2.54 -17.15
C ASP A 58 -5.25 3.08 -16.62
N ARG A 59 -5.15 3.36 -15.31
CA ARG A 59 -3.93 3.83 -14.64
C ARG A 59 -3.08 2.70 -14.05
N GLY A 60 -3.54 1.45 -14.09
CA GLY A 60 -2.80 0.30 -13.62
C GLY A 60 -3.62 -0.73 -12.83
N SER A 61 -2.93 -1.70 -12.24
CA SER A 61 -3.58 -2.81 -11.52
C SER A 61 -4.03 -2.41 -10.10
N GLN A 62 -5.10 -3.04 -9.60
CA GLN A 62 -5.56 -2.87 -8.21
C GLN A 62 -4.47 -3.22 -7.19
N ARG A 63 -3.64 -4.23 -7.51
CA ARG A 63 -2.49 -4.61 -6.69
C ARG A 63 -1.44 -3.50 -6.66
N GLY A 64 -1.03 -2.96 -7.81
CA GLY A 64 -0.08 -1.84 -7.86
C GLY A 64 -0.58 -0.62 -7.10
N TRP A 65 -1.86 -0.29 -7.26
CA TRP A 65 -2.52 0.78 -6.51
C TRP A 65 -2.48 0.57 -4.99
N LEU A 66 -2.80 -0.65 -4.52
CA LEU A 66 -2.72 -1.02 -3.10
C LEU A 66 -1.28 -0.92 -2.55
N PHE A 67 -0.28 -1.40 -3.31
CA PHE A 67 1.12 -1.32 -2.91
C PHE A 67 1.62 0.13 -2.85
N GLY A 68 1.15 1.00 -3.73
CA GLY A 68 1.40 2.45 -3.65
C GLY A 68 0.84 3.07 -2.36
N ILE A 69 -0.37 2.70 -1.96
CA ILE A 69 -0.96 3.13 -0.68
C ILE A 69 -0.11 2.65 0.50
N ALA A 70 0.29 1.38 0.51
CA ALA A 70 1.11 0.80 1.57
C ALA A 70 2.49 1.45 1.67
N ARG A 71 3.16 1.68 0.53
CA ARG A 71 4.44 2.39 0.48
C ARG A 71 4.34 3.77 1.11
N ASN A 72 3.32 4.56 0.74
CA ASN A 72 3.12 5.89 1.31
C ASN A 72 2.88 5.82 2.83
N ALA A 73 2.06 4.87 3.30
CA ALA A 73 1.84 4.67 4.73
C ALA A 73 3.12 4.25 5.48
N ALA A 74 3.94 3.38 4.91
CA ALA A 74 5.22 2.98 5.48
C ALA A 74 6.21 4.15 5.57
N LEU A 75 6.29 4.99 4.53
CA LEU A 75 7.12 6.20 4.55
C LEU A 75 6.67 7.20 5.61
N ASP A 76 5.37 7.38 5.76
CA ASP A 76 4.81 8.24 6.82
C ASP A 76 5.18 7.71 8.21
N GLU A 77 5.16 6.39 8.40
CA GLU A 77 5.59 5.74 9.64
C GLU A 77 7.08 5.93 9.91
N LEU A 78 7.94 5.71 8.91
CA LEU A 78 9.39 5.95 9.04
C LEU A 78 9.69 7.40 9.41
N ARG A 79 8.98 8.37 8.78
CA ARG A 79 9.10 9.79 9.12
C ARG A 79 8.64 10.07 10.55
N ARG A 80 7.57 9.41 11.02
CA ARG A 80 7.09 9.54 12.41
C ARG A 80 8.14 9.02 13.38
N ARG A 81 8.70 7.84 13.15
CA ARG A 81 9.76 7.26 14.00
C ARG A 81 11.01 8.13 14.05
N LYS A 82 11.45 8.67 12.91
CA LYS A 82 12.59 9.61 12.86
C LYS A 82 12.36 10.84 13.73
N ARG A 83 11.13 11.38 13.78
CA ARG A 83 10.78 12.52 14.65
C ARG A 83 10.64 12.16 16.12
N SER A 84 10.26 10.91 16.43
CA SER A 84 10.08 10.42 17.80
C SER A 84 11.35 9.80 18.40
N ALA A 85 12.36 9.52 17.60
CA ALA A 85 13.66 9.06 18.07
C ALA A 85 14.31 10.15 18.94
N PRO A 86 14.86 9.82 20.13
CA PRO A 86 15.70 10.74 20.88
C PRO A 86 16.83 11.23 19.97
N LEU A 87 17.15 12.53 20.01
CA LEU A 87 18.23 13.16 19.25
C LEU A 87 19.60 12.53 19.59
N ILE A 88 19.91 11.40 18.97
CA ILE A 88 21.25 10.80 18.95
C ILE A 88 21.47 10.26 17.54
N GLY A 89 22.21 11.02 16.72
CA GLY A 89 22.89 10.53 15.52
C GLY A 89 22.12 10.64 14.20
N GLU A 90 22.78 11.23 13.20
CA GLU A 90 22.29 11.48 11.84
C GLU A 90 21.71 10.25 11.12
N LEU A 91 20.61 10.47 10.39
CA LEU A 91 20.01 9.48 9.48
C LEU A 91 20.40 9.82 8.03
N PRO A 92 20.89 8.85 7.22
CA PRO A 92 21.32 9.09 5.85
C PRO A 92 20.19 9.62 4.96
N ASP A 93 20.54 10.56 4.07
CA ASP A 93 19.63 11.29 3.17
C ASP A 93 19.07 10.44 1.99
N GLU A 94 19.47 9.17 1.91
CA GLU A 94 19.28 8.32 0.71
C GLU A 94 17.85 7.82 0.49
N LEU A 95 16.93 7.95 1.46
CA LEU A 95 15.52 7.54 1.31
C LEU A 95 14.59 8.62 0.72
N THR A 96 15.12 9.78 0.32
CA THR A 96 14.33 10.88 -0.25
C THR A 96 14.05 10.74 -1.75
N ALA A 97 14.71 9.81 -2.44
CA ALA A 97 14.34 9.45 -3.81
C ALA A 97 13.08 8.56 -3.79
N ALA A 98 11.94 9.15 -4.15
CA ALA A 98 10.84 8.35 -4.66
C ALA A 98 11.35 7.55 -5.88
N PRO A 99 11.03 6.25 -6.04
CA PRO A 99 11.12 5.65 -7.34
C PRO A 99 10.04 6.33 -8.19
N GLU A 100 10.48 7.31 -8.99
CA GLU A 100 9.68 7.91 -10.05
C GLU A 100 9.59 6.98 -11.28
N GLU A 101 10.15 5.77 -11.22
CA GLU A 101 10.04 4.78 -12.30
C GLU A 101 9.30 3.54 -11.83
N GLU A 102 8.00 3.48 -12.15
CA GLU A 102 7.21 2.27 -12.52
C GLU A 102 5.70 2.55 -12.63
N ALA A 103 5.28 3.82 -12.58
CA ALA A 103 4.01 4.25 -13.19
C ALA A 103 4.14 4.48 -14.71
N ASP A 104 5.30 4.21 -15.31
CA ASP A 104 5.62 4.36 -16.73
C ASP A 104 5.65 3.03 -17.51
N LEU A 105 4.83 2.04 -17.09
CA LEU A 105 4.55 0.84 -17.90
C LEU A 105 3.15 0.85 -18.54
N ALA A 106 2.46 1.99 -18.51
CA ALA A 106 1.17 2.19 -19.19
C ALA A 106 1.28 3.05 -20.47
N GLU A 107 2.42 3.69 -20.76
CA GLU A 107 2.50 4.70 -21.83
C GLU A 107 3.60 4.44 -22.91
N ARG A 108 4.11 3.21 -23.03
CA ARG A 108 5.04 2.82 -24.13
C ARG A 108 4.60 1.61 -24.97
N ARG A 109 3.29 1.39 -25.12
CA ARG A 109 2.74 0.50 -26.17
C ARG A 109 1.56 1.12 -26.90
N SER A 110 1.72 2.36 -27.35
CA SER A 110 0.89 2.92 -28.41
C SER A 110 1.77 3.70 -29.40
N THR A 111 2.44 2.96 -30.27
CA THR A 111 2.67 3.27 -31.70
C THR A 111 3.07 1.97 -32.38
#